data_AF-A0AAI9PLH6-F1
#
_entry.id   AF-A0AAI9PLH6-F1
#
_cell.length_a   1.000
_cell.length_b   1.000
_cell.length_c   1.000
_cell.angle_alpha   90.00
_cell.angle_beta   90.00
_cell.angle_gamma   90.00
#
_symmetry.space_group_name_H-M   'P 1'
#
loop_
_entity.id
_entity.type
_entity.pdbx_description
1 polymer ?
#
loop_
_entity_poly.entity_id
_entity_poly.type
_entity_poly.pdbx_seq_one_letter_code
_entity_poly.pdbx_strand_id
1 'polypeptide(L)'
;MVSGKQFSLVSAYPVNSGSGTYVQGQTFSGTYLANGMTQSILWGYDVANALSVTQNSVTGTWSQTSVSLTIDSAGALTGTLSGCDVSGTLHLATPGTNQNLYNMSISAAAGTSCPMPAGMVYSGLAAIVFVPVSGSNVYQRTIAYLVQGADGQHVAYGQPTKQ
;
A
#
# COMPACT_ATOMS: atom_id res chain seq x y z
N MET A 1 -10.42 -11.57 0.72
CA MET A 1 -10.11 -10.29 0.05
C MET A 1 -9.31 -10.61 -1.19
N VAL A 2 -9.78 -10.18 -2.36
CA VAL A 2 -9.07 -10.39 -3.62
C VAL A 2 -7.91 -9.40 -3.66
N SER A 3 -6.69 -9.91 -3.87
CA SER A 3 -5.53 -9.09 -4.17
C SER A 3 -5.83 -8.23 -5.40
N GLY A 4 -5.51 -6.94 -5.31
CA GLY A 4 -5.50 -6.02 -6.44
C GLY A 4 -6.78 -5.20 -6.64
N LYS A 5 -6.67 -3.89 -6.42
CA LYS A 5 -7.09 -2.79 -7.32
C LYS A 5 -6.08 -1.65 -7.04
N GLN A 6 -5.28 -1.20 -8.01
CA GLN A 6 -5.53 -0.22 -9.07
C GLN A 6 -5.70 1.19 -8.48
N PHE A 7 -4.74 2.08 -8.77
CA PHE A 7 -4.87 3.53 -8.60
C PHE A 7 -6.27 3.94 -9.04
N SER A 8 -7.02 4.55 -8.13
CA SER A 8 -8.40 4.93 -8.39
C SER A 8 -8.54 6.41 -8.09
N LEU A 9 -8.94 7.16 -9.10
CA LEU A 9 -9.44 8.53 -8.97
C LEU A 9 -10.82 8.46 -8.31
N VAL A 10 -10.89 8.06 -7.04
CA VAL A 10 -12.13 8.14 -6.27
C VAL A 10 -12.06 9.37 -5.40
N SER A 11 -13.09 10.19 -5.46
CA SER A 11 -13.44 11.06 -4.34
C SER A 11 -13.67 10.17 -3.11
N ALA A 12 -12.68 10.11 -2.22
CA ALA A 12 -12.82 9.39 -0.97
C ALA A 12 -13.73 10.19 -0.05
N TYR A 13 -14.73 9.54 0.54
CA TYR A 13 -15.53 10.19 1.58
C TYR A 13 -14.71 10.24 2.88
N PRO A 14 -14.60 11.41 3.52
CA PRO A 14 -13.90 11.50 4.79
C PRO A 14 -14.59 10.58 5.82
N VAL A 15 -13.76 9.93 6.64
CA VAL A 15 -14.22 9.17 7.78
C VAL A 15 -14.25 10.11 8.98
N ASN A 16 -15.46 10.38 9.48
CA ASN A 16 -15.69 11.41 10.49
C ASN A 16 -15.67 10.82 11.91
N SER A 17 -15.91 9.52 12.01
CA SER A 17 -15.96 8.77 13.27
C SER A 17 -15.90 7.27 12.99
N GLY A 18 -15.33 6.52 13.92
CA GLY A 18 -15.35 5.06 13.91
C GLY A 18 -15.01 4.51 15.29
N SER A 19 -15.32 3.24 15.49
CA SER A 19 -14.96 2.50 16.70
C SER A 19 -14.60 1.06 16.33
N GLY A 20 -13.79 0.42 17.16
CA GLY A 20 -13.36 -0.93 16.88
C GLY A 20 -12.64 -1.58 18.05
N THR A 21 -12.41 -2.87 17.88
CA THR A 21 -11.67 -3.72 18.80
C THR A 21 -10.42 -4.21 18.10
N TYR A 22 -9.29 -4.02 18.77
CA TYR A 22 -8.01 -4.60 18.38
C TYR A 22 -7.66 -5.73 19.34
N VAL A 23 -7.42 -6.92 18.80
CA VAL A 23 -6.83 -8.04 19.52
C VAL A 23 -5.47 -8.33 18.89
N GLN A 24 -4.41 -8.07 19.66
CA GLN A 24 -3.04 -8.21 19.19
C GLN A 24 -2.80 -9.61 18.60
N GLY A 25 -2.22 -9.65 17.40
CA GLY A 25 -1.89 -10.88 16.70
C GLY A 25 -3.11 -11.71 16.27
N GLN A 26 -4.33 -11.15 16.28
CA GLN A 26 -5.53 -11.90 15.92
C GLN A 26 -6.46 -11.12 15.00
N THR A 27 -6.99 -9.99 15.44
CA THR A 27 -8.04 -9.30 14.69
C THR A 27 -8.01 -7.80 14.89
N PHE A 28 -8.43 -7.08 13.85
CA PHE A 28 -8.90 -5.72 13.93
C PHE A 28 -10.32 -5.70 13.35
N SER A 29 -11.30 -5.34 14.17
CA SER A 29 -12.69 -5.25 13.72
C SER A 29 -13.33 -3.96 14.20
N GLY A 30 -14.33 -3.48 13.49
CA GLY A 30 -15.02 -2.25 13.88
C GLY A 30 -15.98 -1.73 12.84
N THR A 31 -16.43 -0.51 13.06
CA THR A 31 -17.27 0.23 12.13
C THR A 31 -16.79 1.67 11.98
N TYR A 32 -17.07 2.25 10.83
CA TYR A 32 -16.79 3.65 10.55
C TYR A 32 -17.92 4.27 9.73
N LEU A 33 -18.12 5.58 9.88
CA LEU A 33 -19.08 6.33 9.07
C LEU A 33 -18.36 6.93 7.86
N ALA A 34 -18.83 6.58 6.67
CA ALA A 34 -18.41 7.18 5.41
C ALA A 34 -19.64 7.44 4.54
N ASN A 35 -19.73 8.61 3.92
CA ASN A 35 -20.88 9.01 3.10
C ASN A 35 -22.24 8.89 3.82
N GLY A 36 -22.28 9.16 5.13
CA GLY A 36 -23.50 8.99 5.94
C GLY A 36 -23.94 7.53 6.16
N MET A 37 -23.14 6.54 5.75
CA MET A 37 -23.41 5.12 5.94
C MET A 37 -22.40 4.47 6.89
N THR A 38 -22.87 3.53 7.70
CA THR A 38 -22.03 2.71 8.57
C THR A 38 -21.42 1.56 7.79
N GLN A 39 -20.09 1.58 7.68
CA GLN A 39 -19.30 0.53 7.06
C GLN A 39 -18.70 -0.36 8.14
N SER A 40 -18.64 -1.68 7.91
CA SER A 40 -17.96 -2.62 8.80
C SER A 40 -16.57 -2.95 8.26
N ILE A 41 -15.60 -3.10 9.15
CA ILE A 41 -14.26 -3.61 8.85
C ILE A 41 -13.98 -4.84 9.71
N LEU A 42 -13.41 -5.87 9.08
CA LEU A 42 -12.90 -7.05 9.75
C LEU A 42 -11.62 -7.47 9.05
N TRP A 43 -10.52 -7.44 9.80
CA TRP A 43 -9.21 -7.89 9.35
C TRP A 43 -8.68 -8.95 10.29
N GLY A 44 -8.35 -10.12 9.72
CA GLY A 44 -7.64 -11.17 10.43
C GLY A 44 -6.14 -10.95 10.34
N TYR A 45 -5.44 -11.21 11.43
CA TYR A 45 -4.00 -11.27 11.47
C TYR A 45 -3.52 -12.61 10.90
N ASP A 46 -2.54 -12.54 10.01
CA ASP A 46 -1.82 -13.72 9.55
C ASP A 46 -0.43 -13.70 10.17
N VAL A 47 -0.09 -14.76 10.92
CA VAL A 47 1.20 -14.92 11.61
C VAL A 47 2.38 -14.92 10.64
N ALA A 48 2.18 -15.22 9.35
CA ALA A 48 3.23 -15.07 8.34
C ALA A 48 3.66 -13.60 8.19
N ASN A 49 2.79 -12.64 8.47
CA ASN A 49 3.11 -11.20 8.49
C ASN A 49 3.88 -10.75 9.75
N ALA A 50 4.06 -11.64 10.74
CA ALA A 50 4.91 -11.40 11.90
C ALA A 50 6.41 -11.54 11.59
N LEU A 51 6.76 -12.13 10.45
CA LEU A 51 8.12 -12.49 10.12
C LEU A 51 8.96 -11.24 9.83
N SER A 52 10.10 -11.16 10.50
CA SER A 52 11.03 -10.04 10.55
C SER A 52 11.37 -9.46 9.18
N VAL A 53 10.64 -8.42 8.76
CA VAL A 53 11.05 -7.64 7.60
C VAL A 53 12.05 -6.57 8.01
N THR A 54 12.88 -6.13 7.08
CA THR A 54 13.89 -5.09 7.28
C THR A 54 13.78 -4.09 6.13
N GLN A 55 14.51 -2.98 6.16
CA GLN A 55 14.53 -2.07 5.01
C GLN A 55 14.90 -2.81 3.70
N ASN A 56 15.85 -3.74 3.74
CA ASN A 56 16.26 -4.52 2.57
C ASN A 56 15.18 -5.49 2.07
N SER A 57 14.12 -5.73 2.84
CA SER A 57 13.02 -6.57 2.41
C SER A 57 12.23 -6.00 1.23
N VAL A 58 12.22 -4.68 1.06
CA VAL A 58 11.52 -4.04 -0.06
C VAL A 58 12.36 -3.99 -1.33
N THR A 59 13.68 -4.19 -1.25
CA THR A 59 14.59 -4.06 -2.40
C THR A 59 14.27 -5.04 -3.53
N GLY A 60 14.26 -4.55 -4.77
CA GLY A 60 14.00 -5.25 -6.02
C GLY A 60 12.70 -4.81 -6.68
N THR A 61 12.26 -5.56 -7.69
CA THR A 61 11.07 -5.23 -8.49
C THR A 61 9.81 -5.89 -7.92
N TRP A 62 8.71 -5.15 -7.98
CA TRP A 62 7.37 -5.56 -7.58
C TRP A 62 6.41 -5.15 -8.67
N SER A 63 5.59 -6.06 -9.17
CA SER A 63 4.69 -5.74 -10.26
C SER A 63 3.34 -6.42 -10.13
N GLN A 64 2.36 -5.83 -10.81
CA GLN A 64 1.07 -6.41 -11.14
C GLN A 64 0.55 -5.69 -12.40
N THR A 65 -0.66 -6.02 -12.84
CA THR A 65 -1.33 -5.25 -13.91
C THR A 65 -1.30 -3.75 -13.61
N SER A 66 -0.76 -2.97 -14.54
CA SER A 66 -0.64 -1.50 -14.50
C SER A 66 0.23 -0.92 -13.38
N VAL A 67 1.05 -1.73 -12.70
CA VAL A 67 2.01 -1.27 -11.69
C VAL A 67 3.31 -2.03 -11.82
N SER A 68 4.44 -1.32 -11.89
CA SER A 68 5.78 -1.90 -11.77
C SER A 68 6.64 -0.96 -10.95
N LEU A 69 7.11 -1.39 -9.79
CA LEU A 69 7.90 -0.58 -8.86
C LEU A 69 9.23 -1.28 -8.63
N THR A 70 10.34 -0.55 -8.74
CA THR A 70 11.66 -1.02 -8.33
C THR A 70 12.12 -0.17 -7.17
N ILE A 71 12.50 -0.85 -6.09
CA ILE A 71 13.01 -0.21 -4.87
C ILE A 71 14.46 -0.62 -4.69
N ASP A 72 15.35 0.32 -4.44
CA ASP A 72 16.76 0.02 -4.16
C ASP A 72 16.99 -0.32 -2.66
N SER A 73 18.25 -0.50 -2.27
CA SER A 73 18.60 -0.78 -0.87
C SER A 73 18.50 0.44 0.05
N ALA A 74 18.60 1.65 -0.50
CA ALA A 74 18.39 2.88 0.25
C ALA A 74 16.89 3.12 0.50
N GLY A 75 16.01 2.53 -0.30
CA GLY A 75 14.57 2.76 -0.27
C GLY A 75 14.10 3.76 -1.34
N ALA A 76 14.96 4.17 -2.28
CA ALA A 76 14.51 4.94 -3.43
C ALA A 76 13.63 4.08 -4.32
N LEU A 77 12.51 4.63 -4.74
CA LEU A 77 11.49 3.96 -5.53
C LEU A 77 11.40 4.61 -6.90
N THR A 78 11.37 3.79 -7.95
CA THR A 78 11.08 4.20 -9.33
C THR A 78 10.13 3.22 -9.97
N GLY A 79 9.44 3.61 -11.04
CA GLY A 79 8.64 2.67 -11.79
C GLY A 79 7.48 3.29 -12.55
N THR A 80 6.45 2.50 -12.78
CA THR A 80 5.21 2.90 -13.44
C THR A 80 3.98 2.60 -12.59
N LEU A 81 3.02 3.53 -12.60
CA LEU A 81 1.74 3.41 -11.92
C LEU A 81 0.64 3.94 -12.85
N SER A 82 -0.24 3.04 -13.32
CA SER A 82 -1.33 3.39 -14.26
C SER A 82 -0.86 4.15 -15.50
N GLY A 83 0.32 3.80 -16.02
CA GLY A 83 0.91 4.45 -17.19
C GLY A 83 1.63 5.78 -16.90
N CYS A 84 1.72 6.21 -15.64
CA CYS A 84 2.59 7.29 -15.20
C CYS A 84 3.97 6.75 -14.82
N ASP A 85 5.04 7.39 -15.28
CA ASP A 85 6.35 7.22 -14.69
C ASP A 85 6.36 7.87 -13.31
N VAL A 86 6.81 7.13 -12.30
CA VAL A 86 6.79 7.56 -10.91
C VAL A 86 8.13 7.39 -10.24
N SER A 87 8.39 8.28 -9.27
CA SER A 87 9.55 8.22 -8.39
C SER A 87 9.18 8.61 -6.96
N GLY A 88 9.92 8.11 -5.99
CA GLY A 88 9.69 8.44 -4.58
C GLY A 88 10.52 7.58 -3.64
N THR A 89 9.95 7.25 -2.48
CA THR A 89 10.65 6.49 -1.44
C THR A 89 9.76 5.47 -0.76
N LEU A 90 10.38 4.44 -0.18
CA LEU A 90 9.74 3.46 0.66
C LEU A 90 10.68 3.07 1.80
N HIS A 91 10.39 3.56 3.01
CA HIS A 91 11.23 3.35 4.19
C HIS A 91 10.45 2.74 5.34
N LEU A 92 11.08 1.93 6.19
CA LEU A 92 10.46 1.45 7.43
C LEU A 92 9.84 2.61 8.22
N ALA A 93 8.58 2.44 8.62
CA ALA A 93 7.86 3.48 9.38
C ALA A 93 8.53 3.73 10.74
N THR A 94 9.08 2.66 11.34
CA THR A 94 9.95 2.74 12.51
C THR A 94 11.33 2.20 12.14
N PRO A 95 12.31 3.08 11.80
CA PRO A 95 13.65 2.66 11.40
C PRO A 95 14.32 1.75 12.44
N GLY A 96 15.08 0.75 11.96
CA GLY A 96 15.80 -0.19 12.83
C GLY A 96 14.92 -1.24 13.52
N THR A 97 13.62 -1.31 13.20
CA THR A 97 12.71 -2.34 13.71
C THR A 97 12.42 -3.41 12.66
N ASN A 98 11.83 -4.50 13.12
CA ASN A 98 11.38 -5.60 12.27
C ASN A 98 9.89 -5.49 11.90
N GLN A 99 9.31 -4.30 12.05
CA GLN A 99 7.89 -4.05 11.74
C GLN A 99 7.66 -4.11 10.24
N ASN A 100 6.53 -4.67 9.82
CA ASN A 100 6.17 -4.78 8.41
C ASN A 100 5.53 -3.54 7.81
N LEU A 101 5.63 -2.40 8.50
CA LEU A 101 5.04 -1.12 8.10
C LEU A 101 6.12 -0.16 7.58
N TYR A 102 5.80 0.53 6.50
CA TYR A 102 6.66 1.43 5.76
C TYR A 102 5.93 2.75 5.48
N ASN A 103 6.66 3.86 5.50
CA ASN A 103 6.24 5.12 4.92
C ASN A 103 6.57 5.10 3.42
N MET A 104 5.58 5.43 2.60
CA MET A 104 5.73 5.49 1.15
C MET A 104 5.45 6.90 0.65
N SER A 105 6.29 7.37 -0.28
CA SER A 105 6.01 8.57 -1.09
C SER A 105 6.14 8.25 -2.57
N ILE A 106 5.29 8.87 -3.37
CA ILE A 106 5.29 8.74 -4.83
C ILE A 106 5.00 10.11 -5.45
N SER A 107 5.69 10.44 -6.53
CA SER A 107 5.38 11.57 -7.39
C SER A 107 5.42 11.11 -8.85
N ALA A 108 4.50 11.64 -9.66
CA ALA A 108 4.46 11.35 -11.09
C ALA A 108 5.27 12.38 -11.88
N ALA A 109 6.02 11.90 -12.86
CA ALA A 109 6.61 12.74 -13.89
C ALA A 109 5.51 13.32 -14.81
N ALA A 110 5.82 14.43 -15.48
CA ALA A 110 4.92 14.99 -16.48
C ALA A 110 4.74 14.01 -17.66
N GLY A 111 3.50 13.74 -18.04
CA GLY A 111 3.17 12.86 -19.15
C GLY A 111 1.77 13.12 -19.69
N THR A 112 1.59 13.02 -21.00
CA THR A 112 0.33 13.33 -21.70
C THR A 112 -0.79 12.33 -21.43
N SER A 113 -0.45 11.09 -21.08
CA SER A 113 -1.39 10.01 -20.72
C SER A 113 -1.40 9.69 -19.23
N CYS A 114 -0.71 10.49 -18.40
CA CYS A 114 -0.59 10.22 -16.97
C CYS A 114 -1.80 10.82 -16.23
N PRO A 115 -2.66 9.99 -15.60
CA PRO A 115 -3.80 10.50 -14.83
C PRO A 115 -3.39 11.16 -13.50
N MET A 116 -2.14 11.03 -13.07
CA MET A 116 -1.64 11.66 -11.85
C MET A 116 -1.14 13.08 -12.16
N PRO A 117 -1.56 14.11 -11.40
CA PRO A 117 -1.01 15.45 -11.54
C PRO A 117 0.52 15.45 -11.38
N ALA A 118 1.21 15.98 -12.39
CA ALA A 118 2.66 16.04 -12.40
C ALA A 118 3.18 16.86 -11.20
N GLY A 119 4.21 16.33 -10.52
CA GLY A 119 4.84 16.99 -9.37
C GLY A 119 4.03 16.95 -8.06
N MET A 120 2.80 16.41 -8.06
CA MET A 120 2.07 16.17 -6.82
C MET A 120 2.72 15.00 -6.06
N VAL A 121 3.00 15.22 -4.78
CA VAL A 121 3.48 14.16 -3.88
C VAL A 121 2.28 13.46 -3.24
N TYR A 122 2.28 12.15 -3.36
CA TYR A 122 1.39 11.23 -2.66
C TYR A 122 2.16 10.62 -1.51
N SER A 123 1.59 10.62 -0.31
CA SER A 123 2.21 10.06 0.88
C SER A 123 1.26 9.17 1.65
N GLY A 124 1.78 8.14 2.31
CA GLY A 124 0.98 7.25 3.13
C GLY A 124 1.76 6.04 3.59
N LEU A 125 1.03 4.97 3.86
CA LEU A 125 1.59 3.75 4.44
C LEU A 125 1.61 2.63 3.42
N ALA A 126 2.62 1.78 3.56
CA ALA A 126 2.75 0.53 2.86
C ALA A 126 3.14 -0.57 3.84
N ALA A 127 2.79 -1.81 3.51
CA ALA A 127 3.15 -2.96 4.31
C ALA A 127 3.54 -4.14 3.44
N ILE A 128 4.51 -4.92 3.93
CA ILE A 128 4.77 -6.23 3.35
C ILE A 128 3.72 -7.19 3.88
N VAL A 129 3.01 -7.81 2.94
CA VAL A 129 1.95 -8.78 3.22
C VAL A 129 2.25 -10.09 2.49
N PHE A 130 2.20 -11.19 3.22
CA PHE A 130 2.24 -12.55 2.71
C PHE A 130 0.81 -12.99 2.37
N VAL A 131 0.58 -13.29 1.09
CA VAL A 131 -0.71 -13.73 0.59
C VAL A 131 -0.63 -15.22 0.24
N PRO A 132 -1.52 -16.08 0.76
CA PRO A 132 -1.53 -17.49 0.39
C PRO A 132 -1.72 -17.67 -1.12
N VAL A 133 -0.91 -18.54 -1.74
CA VAL A 133 -1.10 -18.92 -3.14
C VAL A 133 -2.12 -20.03 -3.22
N SER A 134 -3.24 -19.76 -3.92
CA SER A 134 -4.36 -20.69 -4.04
C SER A 134 -3.92 -22.08 -4.52
N GLY A 135 -4.33 -23.12 -3.80
CA GLY A 135 -3.98 -24.52 -4.11
C GLY A 135 -2.58 -24.93 -3.67
N SER A 136 -1.91 -24.16 -2.80
CA SER A 136 -0.58 -24.47 -2.29
C SER A 136 -0.42 -24.11 -0.81
N ASN A 137 0.67 -24.58 -0.20
CA ASN A 137 1.09 -24.19 1.16
C ASN A 137 2.12 -23.05 1.17
N VAL A 138 2.31 -22.35 0.03
CA VAL A 138 3.28 -21.27 -0.08
C VAL A 138 2.61 -19.91 -0.04
N TYR A 139 3.38 -18.90 0.38
CA TYR A 139 2.94 -17.51 0.42
C TYR A 139 3.69 -16.71 -0.63
N GLN A 140 2.97 -15.81 -1.31
CA GLN A 140 3.56 -14.80 -2.16
C GLN A 140 3.74 -13.51 -1.36
N ARG A 141 4.92 -12.90 -1.49
CA ARG A 141 5.20 -11.61 -0.88
C ARG A 141 4.61 -10.49 -1.74
N THR A 142 3.92 -9.55 -1.11
CA THR A 142 3.34 -8.37 -1.74
C THR A 142 3.70 -7.11 -0.96
N ILE A 143 3.66 -5.96 -1.63
CA ILE A 143 3.62 -4.64 -0.97
C ILE A 143 2.19 -4.12 -1.10
N ALA A 144 1.41 -4.12 -0.02
CA ALA A 144 0.14 -3.42 0.01
C ALA A 144 0.40 -1.95 0.37
N TYR A 145 -0.12 -1.00 -0.41
CA TYR A 145 0.08 0.42 -0.13
C TYR A 145 -1.20 1.24 -0.33
N LEU A 146 -1.28 2.35 0.40
CA LEU A 146 -2.27 3.41 0.24
C LEU A 146 -1.55 4.75 0.47
N VAL A 147 -1.50 5.59 -0.55
CA VAL A 147 -0.93 6.93 -0.51
C VAL A 147 -1.95 7.95 -0.99
N GLN A 148 -1.96 9.12 -0.36
CA GLN A 148 -2.90 10.20 -0.65
C GLN A 148 -2.13 11.43 -1.13
N GLY A 149 -2.66 12.10 -2.15
CA GLY A 149 -2.14 13.38 -2.63
C GLY A 149 -2.35 14.47 -1.58
N ALA A 150 -1.48 15.48 -1.58
CA ALA A 150 -1.55 16.59 -0.62
C ALA A 150 -2.88 17.39 -0.66
N ASP A 151 -3.67 17.26 -1.72
CA ASP A 151 -5.00 17.88 -1.84
C ASP A 151 -6.12 17.09 -1.14
N GLY A 152 -5.84 15.88 -0.65
CA GLY A 152 -6.80 15.00 -0.01
C GLY A 152 -7.83 14.36 -0.97
N GLN A 153 -7.80 14.70 -2.27
CA GLN A 153 -8.79 14.27 -3.25
C GLN A 153 -8.29 13.12 -4.13
N HIS A 154 -6.98 12.92 -4.21
CA HIS A 154 -6.39 11.85 -5.01
C HIS A 154 -5.79 10.78 -4.11
N VAL A 155 -6.02 9.50 -4.46
CA VAL A 155 -5.47 8.35 -3.76
C VAL A 155 -4.86 7.36 -4.75
N ALA A 156 -3.75 6.74 -4.35
CA ALA A 156 -3.18 5.59 -5.03
C ALA A 156 -3.11 4.43 -4.05
N TYR A 157 -3.56 3.25 -4.47
CA TYR A 157 -3.43 2.03 -3.70
C TYR A 157 -3.21 0.85 -4.63
N GLY A 158 -2.61 -0.20 -4.08
CA GLY A 158 -2.28 -1.40 -4.84
C GLY A 158 -1.64 -2.47 -3.96
N GLN A 159 -1.46 -3.65 -4.54
CA GLN A 159 -0.81 -4.78 -3.89
C GLN A 159 0.09 -5.56 -4.86
N PRO A 160 1.12 -4.92 -5.47
CA PRO A 160 2.03 -5.60 -6.39
C PRO A 160 2.77 -6.75 -5.70
N THR A 161 3.04 -7.78 -6.49
CA THR A 161 3.73 -9.00 -6.05
C THR A 161 5.22 -8.90 -6.32
N LYS A 162 6.02 -9.53 -5.47
CA LYS A 162 7.46 -9.65 -5.70
C LYS A 162 7.73 -10.44 -6.98
N GLN A 163 8.63 -9.93 -7.82
CA GLN A 163 9.13 -10.61 -9.02
C GLN A 163 10.37 -11.43 -8.72
#